data_AF-A1HNJ9-F1
#
_entry.id   AF-A1HNJ9-F1
#
_cell.length_a   1.000
_cell.length_b   1.000
_cell.length_c   1.000
_cell.angle_alpha   90.00
_cell.angle_beta   90.00
_cell.angle_gamma   90.00
#
_symmetry.space_group_name_H-M   'P 1'
#
loop_
_entity.id
_entity.type
_entity.pdbx_description
1 polymer ?
#
loop_
_entity_poly.entity_id
_entity_poly.type
_entity_poly.pdbx_seq_one_letter_code
_entity_poly.pdbx_strand_id
1 'polypeptide(L)'
;MREVPYTEYATKAIEILSKGAFLTTAHGGKTNTMTIAWGNIGFMWGKPVFTVMVRPSRYTYQLIEQSGEFTVSIPLQDMQQALALCGTKSGRDLDKFAAAGLTLLPGQKVATPIIAGCGLHYECKIVYKHPLDPAALDPAYKAKCYASGDFHTLYFGEIVACYREE
;
A
#
# COMPACT_ATOMS: atom_id res chain seq x y z
N MET A 1 -17.32 6.59 -8.85
CA MET A 1 -15.85 6.77 -8.90
C MET A 1 -15.50 7.48 -10.19
N ARG A 2 -14.64 8.50 -10.13
CA ARG A 2 -14.20 9.31 -11.26
C ARG A 2 -12.73 9.02 -11.55
N GLU A 3 -12.41 8.48 -12.73
CA GLU A 3 -11.01 8.31 -13.16
C GLU A 3 -10.30 9.67 -13.24
N VAL A 4 -9.05 9.70 -12.77
CA VAL A 4 -8.20 10.89 -12.78
C VAL A 4 -6.78 10.51 -13.22
N PRO A 5 -6.03 11.43 -13.87
CA PRO A 5 -4.61 11.23 -14.06
C PRO A 5 -3.91 10.93 -12.72
N TYR A 6 -2.97 9.99 -12.71
CA TYR A 6 -2.23 9.62 -11.49
C TYR A 6 -1.46 10.80 -10.86
N THR A 7 -1.21 11.85 -11.65
CA THR A 7 -0.54 13.09 -11.23
C THR A 7 -1.47 14.13 -10.62
N GLU A 8 -2.78 14.09 -10.87
CA GLU A 8 -3.74 15.15 -10.46
C GLU A 8 -3.70 15.40 -8.95
N TYR A 9 -3.51 14.34 -8.15
CA TYR A 9 -3.43 14.41 -6.69
C TYR A 9 -2.10 13.92 -6.12
N ALA A 10 -1.05 13.72 -6.94
CA ALA A 10 0.18 13.07 -6.49
C ALA A 10 0.85 13.79 -5.32
N THR A 11 0.96 15.13 -5.36
CA THR A 11 1.53 15.93 -4.27
C THR A 11 0.77 15.71 -2.96
N LYS A 12 -0.57 15.88 -3.00
CA LYS A 12 -1.43 15.67 -1.84
C LYS A 12 -1.38 14.23 -1.34
N ALA A 13 -1.29 13.25 -2.24
CA ALA A 13 -1.18 11.85 -1.90
C ALA A 13 0.11 11.54 -1.14
N ILE A 14 1.25 12.11 -1.57
CA ILE A 14 2.55 11.95 -0.88
C ILE A 14 2.54 12.63 0.50
N GLU A 15 1.95 13.83 0.60
CA GLU A 15 1.79 14.52 1.90
C GLU A 15 0.99 13.68 2.90
N ILE A 16 -0.14 13.10 2.46
CA ILE A 16 -0.99 12.24 3.29
C ILE A 16 -0.30 10.91 3.58
N LEU A 17 0.39 10.32 2.60
CA LEU A 17 1.10 9.05 2.77
C LEU A 17 2.07 9.11 3.94
N SER A 18 2.77 10.23 4.16
CA SER A 18 3.65 10.40 5.32
C SER A 18 2.96 10.22 6.69
N LYS A 19 1.63 10.36 6.74
CA LYS A 19 0.77 10.18 7.92
C LYS A 19 0.03 8.83 7.94
N GLY A 20 0.11 8.06 6.86
CA GLY A 20 -0.52 6.75 6.72
C GLY A 20 -1.48 6.65 5.54
N ALA A 21 -1.37 5.56 4.80
CA ALA A 21 -2.31 5.12 3.78
C ALA A 21 -2.53 3.60 3.90
N PHE A 22 -3.59 3.10 3.27
CA PHE A 22 -3.90 1.67 3.25
C PHE A 22 -3.28 1.00 2.03
N LEU A 23 -2.42 0.02 2.26
CA LEU A 23 -1.93 -0.93 1.25
C LEU A 23 -2.71 -2.23 1.37
N THR A 24 -3.52 -2.52 0.36
CA THR A 24 -4.39 -3.71 0.32
C THR A 24 -3.91 -4.68 -0.75
N THR A 25 -4.01 -5.97 -0.47
CA THR A 25 -3.75 -7.06 -1.42
C THR A 25 -4.68 -8.23 -1.12
N ALA A 26 -4.98 -9.04 -2.13
CA ALA A 26 -5.84 -10.21 -1.99
C ALA A 26 -5.32 -11.40 -2.81
N HIS A 27 -5.40 -12.59 -2.23
CA HIS A 27 -5.10 -13.85 -2.90
C HIS A 27 -5.83 -15.02 -2.21
N GLY A 28 -6.29 -16.00 -2.99
CA GLY A 28 -6.87 -17.25 -2.44
C GLY A 28 -8.08 -17.04 -1.51
N GLY A 29 -8.95 -16.07 -1.83
CA GLY A 29 -10.11 -15.72 -1.01
C GLY A 29 -9.78 -14.95 0.28
N LYS A 30 -8.51 -14.59 0.51
CA LYS A 30 -8.09 -13.77 1.64
C LYS A 30 -7.73 -12.38 1.18
N THR A 31 -8.23 -11.38 1.89
CA THR A 31 -7.92 -9.97 1.68
C THR A 31 -7.31 -9.42 2.95
N ASN A 32 -6.31 -8.55 2.83
CA ASN A 32 -5.72 -7.89 3.97
C ASN A 32 -5.24 -6.49 3.59
N THR A 33 -5.43 -5.55 4.51
CA THR A 33 -4.88 -4.19 4.39
C THR A 33 -3.87 -3.92 5.49
N MET A 34 -2.82 -3.16 5.21
CA MET A 34 -1.91 -2.64 6.23
C MET A 34 -1.71 -1.15 6.06
N THR A 35 -1.32 -0.49 7.14
CA THR A 35 -0.92 0.91 7.07
C THR A 35 0.52 1.01 6.58
N ILE A 36 0.72 1.79 5.54
CA ILE A 36 2.03 2.21 5.04
C ILE A 36 2.19 3.72 5.23
N ALA A 37 3.38 4.16 5.63
CA ALA A 37 3.73 5.57 5.68
C ALA A 37 4.85 5.94 4.71
N TRP A 38 5.37 4.96 3.97
CA TRP A 38 6.47 5.09 3.01
C TRP A 38 6.01 4.61 1.64
N GLY A 39 6.43 5.32 0.62
CA GLY A 39 6.20 4.97 -0.78
C GLY A 39 6.54 6.13 -1.68
N ASN A 40 6.56 5.87 -2.99
CA ASN A 40 6.86 6.87 -4.01
C ASN A 40 5.88 6.73 -5.17
N ILE A 41 5.47 7.86 -5.74
CA ILE A 41 4.74 7.92 -7.01
C ILE A 41 5.70 8.52 -8.04
N GLY A 42 5.91 7.83 -9.14
CA GLY A 42 6.90 8.23 -10.15
C GLY A 42 6.58 7.74 -11.55
N PHE A 43 7.54 7.93 -12.45
CA PHE A 43 7.45 7.50 -13.84
C PHE A 43 8.72 6.72 -14.21
N MET A 44 8.58 5.44 -14.55
CA MET A 44 9.69 4.54 -14.87
C MET A 44 9.31 3.62 -16.02
N TRP A 45 10.27 3.26 -16.87
CA TRP A 45 10.03 2.40 -18.05
C TRP A 45 8.92 2.90 -18.98
N GLY A 46 8.71 4.23 -19.04
CA GLY A 46 7.62 4.81 -19.82
C GLY A 46 6.23 4.65 -19.20
N LYS A 47 6.15 4.30 -17.90
CA LYS A 47 4.90 3.98 -17.19
C LYS A 47 4.80 4.70 -15.85
N PRO A 48 3.59 5.05 -15.39
CA PRO A 48 3.37 5.51 -14.03
C PRO A 48 3.58 4.36 -13.04
N VAL A 49 4.31 4.60 -11.96
CA VAL A 49 4.66 3.57 -10.96
C VAL A 49 4.38 4.07 -9.55
N PHE A 50 3.73 3.23 -8.73
CA PHE A 50 3.68 3.39 -7.29
C PHE A 50 4.62 2.36 -6.66
N THR A 51 5.65 2.83 -5.95
CA THR A 51 6.55 1.96 -5.19
C THR A 51 6.12 1.90 -3.73
N VAL A 52 5.91 0.70 -3.21
CA VAL A 52 5.58 0.44 -1.80
C VAL A 52 6.63 -0.48 -1.16
N MET A 53 6.75 -0.44 0.17
CA MET A 53 7.71 -1.25 0.92
C MET A 53 6.96 -2.12 1.92
N VAL A 54 7.21 -3.44 1.88
CA VAL A 54 6.56 -4.40 2.80
C VAL A 54 7.61 -5.27 3.47
N ARG A 55 7.56 -5.37 4.80
CA ARG A 55 8.46 -6.25 5.56
C ARG A 55 7.97 -7.71 5.50
N PRO A 56 8.87 -8.69 5.42
CA PRO A 56 8.53 -10.12 5.49
C PRO A 56 7.68 -10.51 6.70
N SER A 57 7.87 -9.85 7.84
CA SER A 57 7.07 -10.11 9.06
C SER A 57 5.58 -9.79 8.91
N ARG A 58 5.21 -8.90 7.97
CA ARG A 58 3.82 -8.47 7.76
C ARG A 58 3.04 -9.56 7.03
N TYR A 59 1.81 -9.80 7.47
CA TYR A 59 0.91 -10.74 6.79
C TYR A 59 0.69 -10.38 5.31
N THR A 60 0.63 -9.07 5.02
CA THR A 60 0.55 -8.52 3.67
C THR A 60 1.67 -9.04 2.76
N TYR A 61 2.86 -9.35 3.29
CA TYR A 61 3.98 -9.82 2.48
C TYR A 61 3.66 -11.14 1.77
N GLN A 62 3.09 -12.11 2.47
CA GLN A 62 2.77 -13.40 1.88
C GLN A 62 1.67 -13.27 0.81
N LEU A 63 0.69 -12.40 1.06
CA LEU A 63 -0.40 -12.17 0.11
C LEU A 63 0.05 -11.39 -1.13
N ILE A 64 0.85 -10.33 -0.97
CA ILE A 64 1.31 -9.52 -2.11
C ILE A 64 2.23 -10.33 -3.03
N GLU A 65 3.05 -11.23 -2.47
CA GLU A 65 3.90 -12.16 -3.23
C GLU A 65 3.09 -13.11 -4.11
N GLN A 66 1.90 -13.52 -3.66
CA GLN A 66 1.01 -14.44 -4.39
C GLN A 66 0.02 -13.71 -5.31
N SER A 67 -0.37 -12.50 -4.94
CA SER A 67 -1.35 -11.69 -5.65
C SER A 67 -0.76 -11.10 -6.94
N GLY A 68 0.48 -10.58 -6.88
CA GLY A 68 1.08 -9.87 -8.01
C GLY A 68 0.47 -8.48 -8.27
N GLU A 69 -0.46 -8.05 -7.43
CA GLU A 69 -1.13 -6.76 -7.50
C GLU A 69 -1.47 -6.24 -6.10
N PHE A 70 -1.71 -4.93 -6.03
CA PHE A 70 -2.10 -4.26 -4.80
C PHE A 70 -2.88 -2.99 -5.11
N THR A 71 -3.59 -2.48 -4.11
CA THR A 71 -4.19 -1.15 -4.15
C THR A 71 -3.63 -0.28 -3.03
N VAL A 72 -3.49 1.02 -3.31
CA VAL A 72 -3.18 2.03 -2.31
C VAL A 72 -4.37 2.98 -2.19
N SER A 73 -5.04 2.95 -1.05
CA SER A 73 -6.14 3.88 -0.75
C SER A 73 -5.63 5.00 0.17
N ILE A 74 -5.65 6.22 -0.34
CA ILE A 74 -5.16 7.42 0.34
C ILE A 74 -6.34 8.10 1.05
N PRO A 75 -6.37 8.14 2.39
CA PRO A 75 -7.47 8.73 3.13
C PRO A 75 -7.42 10.26 3.09
N LEU A 76 -8.33 10.87 2.32
CA LEU A 76 -8.49 12.32 2.22
C LEU A 76 -9.27 12.92 3.40
N GLN A 77 -9.87 12.06 4.23
CA GLN A 77 -10.54 12.37 5.48
C GLN A 77 -9.82 11.69 6.66
N ASP A 78 -10.19 12.04 7.89
CA ASP A 78 -9.57 11.43 9.07
C ASP A 78 -9.98 9.96 9.23
N MET A 79 -8.99 9.09 9.08
CA MET A 79 -9.11 7.64 9.31
C MET A 79 -8.00 7.15 10.25
N GLN A 80 -7.46 8.01 11.13
CA GLN A 80 -6.29 7.70 11.95
C GLN A 80 -6.49 6.50 12.88
N GLN A 81 -7.69 6.31 13.42
CA GLN A 81 -7.99 5.14 14.26
C GLN A 81 -7.89 3.82 13.47
N ALA A 82 -8.48 3.79 12.26
CA ALA A 82 -8.41 2.62 11.39
C ALA A 82 -6.97 2.36 10.89
N LEU A 83 -6.23 3.43 10.55
CA LEU A 83 -4.81 3.35 10.19
C LEU A 83 -3.96 2.82 11.36
N ALA A 84 -4.18 3.29 12.58
CA ALA A 84 -3.45 2.81 13.76
C ALA A 84 -3.71 1.32 14.01
N LEU A 85 -4.97 0.87 13.92
CA LEU A 85 -5.34 -0.53 14.05
C LEU A 85 -4.68 -1.38 12.95
N CYS A 86 -4.80 -0.97 11.69
CA CYS A 86 -4.27 -1.73 10.55
C CYS A 86 -2.73 -1.75 10.49
N GLY A 87 -2.07 -0.79 11.14
CA GLY A 87 -0.61 -0.73 11.26
C GLY A 87 -0.04 -1.56 12.41
N THR A 88 -0.83 -1.83 13.45
CA THR A 88 -0.35 -2.48 14.69
C THR A 88 -0.87 -3.91 14.86
N LYS A 89 -2.04 -4.24 14.31
CA LYS A 89 -2.63 -5.58 14.40
C LYS A 89 -2.34 -6.41 13.15
N SER A 90 -2.07 -7.70 13.37
CA SER A 90 -1.85 -8.66 12.29
C SER A 90 -3.19 -9.14 11.73
N GLY A 91 -3.31 -9.23 10.41
CA GLY A 91 -4.48 -9.85 9.76
C GLY A 91 -4.47 -11.38 9.79
N ARG A 92 -3.45 -12.01 10.41
CA ARG A 92 -3.42 -13.46 10.63
C ARG A 92 -4.46 -13.89 11.67
N ASP A 93 -4.68 -13.03 12.68
CA ASP A 93 -5.39 -13.37 13.90
C ASP A 93 -6.65 -12.51 14.10
N LEU A 94 -6.87 -11.52 13.24
CA LEU A 94 -7.95 -10.54 13.36
C LEU A 94 -8.50 -10.17 11.98
N ASP A 95 -9.82 -10.19 11.84
CA ASP A 95 -10.49 -9.49 10.75
C ASP A 95 -10.41 -7.97 11.00
N LYS A 96 -9.43 -7.35 10.35
CA LYS A 96 -9.18 -5.92 10.50
C LYS A 96 -10.27 -5.05 9.87
N PHE A 97 -11.01 -5.55 8.89
CA PHE A 97 -12.05 -4.76 8.25
C PHE A 97 -13.21 -4.57 9.22
N ALA A 98 -13.68 -5.65 9.82
CA ALA A 98 -14.67 -5.59 10.88
C ALA A 98 -14.18 -4.77 12.09
N ALA A 99 -12.96 -5.02 12.56
CA ALA A 99 -12.43 -4.34 13.75
C ALA A 99 -12.16 -2.84 13.56
N ALA A 100 -11.80 -2.40 12.35
CA ALA A 100 -11.55 -1.00 12.03
C ALA A 100 -12.76 -0.29 11.40
N GLY A 101 -13.90 -0.97 11.23
CA GLY A 101 -15.07 -0.42 10.55
C GLY A 101 -14.82 -0.08 9.08
N LEU A 102 -13.91 -0.80 8.42
CA LEU A 102 -13.56 -0.56 7.02
C LEU A 102 -14.46 -1.40 6.10
N THR A 103 -14.92 -0.77 5.03
CA THR A 103 -15.68 -1.43 3.96
C THR A 103 -14.81 -1.57 2.72
N LEU A 104 -14.93 -2.70 2.03
CA LEU A 104 -14.23 -2.96 0.78
C LEU A 104 -15.12 -2.61 -0.42
N LEU A 105 -14.54 -1.99 -1.43
CA LEU A 105 -15.16 -1.84 -2.76
C LEU A 105 -14.34 -2.62 -3.79
N PRO A 106 -14.98 -3.17 -4.83
CA PRO A 106 -14.25 -3.85 -5.90
C PRO A 106 -13.32 -2.88 -6.62
N GLY A 107 -12.13 -3.38 -6.99
CA GLY A 107 -11.25 -2.67 -7.92
C GLY A 107 -11.86 -2.61 -9.33
N GLN A 108 -11.38 -1.68 -10.15
CA GLN A 108 -11.83 -1.43 -11.52
C GLN A 108 -10.97 -2.14 -12.57
N LYS A 109 -9.66 -2.30 -12.34
CA LYS A 109 -8.67 -2.90 -13.27
C LYS A 109 -7.84 -4.03 -12.65
N VAL A 110 -7.82 -4.15 -11.32
CA VAL A 110 -7.23 -5.26 -10.56
C VAL A 110 -8.30 -5.99 -9.75
N ALA A 111 -8.06 -7.23 -9.37
CA ALA A 111 -9.00 -8.02 -8.56
C ALA A 111 -8.94 -7.61 -7.07
N THR A 112 -7.82 -7.05 -6.63
CA THR A 112 -7.63 -6.55 -5.29
C THR A 112 -8.59 -5.38 -4.99
N PRO A 113 -9.37 -5.44 -3.90
CA PRO A 113 -10.32 -4.38 -3.57
C PRO A 113 -9.61 -3.12 -3.04
N ILE A 114 -10.37 -2.03 -2.97
CA ILE A 114 -9.98 -0.76 -2.33
C ILE A 114 -10.72 -0.58 -0.99
N ILE A 115 -10.27 0.40 -0.19
CA ILE A 115 -10.93 0.77 1.08
C ILE A 115 -11.90 1.92 0.86
N ALA A 116 -13.20 1.70 1.05
CA ALA A 116 -14.22 2.73 0.93
C ALA A 116 -13.96 3.93 1.87
N GLY A 117 -14.40 5.11 1.46
CA GLY A 117 -14.27 6.35 2.21
C GLY A 117 -12.86 6.94 2.24
N CYS A 118 -11.88 6.39 1.49
CA CYS A 118 -10.56 7.01 1.42
C CYS A 118 -10.58 8.21 0.47
N GLY A 119 -11.35 8.17 -0.61
CA GLY A 119 -11.49 9.29 -1.53
C GLY A 119 -10.49 9.29 -2.69
N LEU A 120 -9.30 8.70 -2.56
CA LEU A 120 -8.33 8.55 -3.66
C LEU A 120 -7.69 7.16 -3.65
N HIS A 121 -7.63 6.52 -4.82
CA HIS A 121 -7.14 5.15 -4.96
C HIS A 121 -6.21 4.99 -6.14
N TYR A 122 -5.20 4.16 -5.95
CA TYR A 122 -4.29 3.68 -6.99
C TYR A 122 -4.39 2.16 -7.06
N GLU A 123 -4.59 1.63 -8.26
CA GLU A 123 -4.54 0.19 -8.52
C GLU A 123 -3.25 -0.14 -9.26
N CYS A 124 -2.53 -1.14 -8.76
CA CYS A 124 -1.17 -1.40 -9.19
C CYS A 124 -0.95 -2.87 -9.51
N LYS A 125 -0.27 -3.15 -10.63
CA LYS A 125 0.25 -4.49 -10.96
C LYS A 125 1.76 -4.50 -10.79
N ILE A 126 2.28 -5.45 -10.02
CA ILE A 126 3.70 -5.53 -9.70
C ILE A 126 4.47 -5.90 -10.97
N VAL A 127 5.36 -5.01 -11.39
CA VAL A 127 6.23 -5.21 -12.58
C VAL A 127 7.67 -5.50 -12.18
N TYR A 128 8.07 -5.13 -10.97
CA TYR A 128 9.39 -5.43 -10.42
C TYR A 128 9.33 -5.45 -8.89
N LYS A 129 10.19 -6.26 -8.27
CA LYS A 129 10.42 -6.23 -6.82
C LYS A 129 11.88 -6.46 -6.51
N HIS A 130 12.35 -5.88 -5.42
CA HIS A 130 13.72 -6.05 -4.97
C HIS A 130 13.79 -6.06 -3.44
N PRO A 131 14.33 -7.12 -2.81
CA PRO A 131 14.69 -7.08 -1.40
C PRO A 131 15.68 -5.94 -1.14
N LEU A 132 15.49 -5.17 -0.08
CA LEU A 132 16.46 -4.15 0.29
C LEU A 132 17.79 -4.82 0.64
N ASP A 133 18.88 -4.38 0.03
CA ASP A 133 20.23 -4.85 0.35
C ASP A 133 20.75 -4.14 1.63
N PRO A 134 20.91 -4.86 2.75
CA PRO A 134 21.40 -4.27 3.99
C PRO A 134 22.88 -3.85 3.95
N ALA A 135 23.66 -4.34 2.98
CA ALA A 135 25.06 -3.98 2.80
C ALA A 135 25.22 -2.65 2.05
N ALA A 136 24.28 -2.35 1.15
CA ALA A 136 24.25 -1.10 0.39
C ALA A 136 23.51 0.05 1.11
N LEU A 137 22.73 -0.24 2.15
CA LEU A 137 21.99 0.78 2.90
C LEU A 137 22.91 1.60 3.81
N ASP A 138 22.75 2.91 3.77
CA ASP A 138 23.43 3.84 4.68
C ASP A 138 23.29 3.41 6.16
N PRO A 139 24.41 3.36 6.91
CA PRO A 139 24.42 2.85 8.28
C PRO A 139 23.47 3.56 9.24
N ALA A 140 23.26 4.87 9.10
CA ALA A 140 22.39 5.64 9.98
C ALA A 140 20.92 5.27 9.77
N TYR A 141 20.48 5.12 8.52
CA TYR A 141 19.14 4.63 8.22
C TYR A 141 18.97 3.16 8.59
N LYS A 142 19.99 2.32 8.40
CA LYS A 142 19.99 0.93 8.86
C LYS A 142 19.75 0.82 10.36
N ALA A 143 20.52 1.55 11.16
CA ALA A 143 20.38 1.57 12.62
C ALA A 143 19.01 2.10 13.06
N LYS A 144 18.54 3.20 12.46
CA LYS A 144 17.27 3.84 12.84
C LYS A 144 16.04 3.00 12.46
N CYS A 145 16.02 2.41 11.27
CA CYS A 145 14.82 1.80 10.70
C CYS A 145 14.79 0.27 10.79
N TYR A 146 15.95 -0.37 10.95
CA TYR A 146 16.10 -1.82 10.79
C TYR A 146 16.93 -2.46 11.91
N ALA A 147 16.88 -1.92 13.12
CA ALA A 147 17.54 -2.51 14.30
C ALA A 147 17.15 -3.97 14.55
N SER A 148 15.94 -4.38 14.16
CA SER A 148 15.45 -5.77 14.28
C SER A 148 15.91 -6.71 13.16
N GLY A 149 16.57 -6.21 12.11
CA GLY A 149 16.95 -7.00 10.93
C GLY A 149 15.79 -7.34 9.97
N ASP A 150 14.58 -6.84 10.22
CA ASP A 150 13.39 -7.08 9.37
C ASP A 150 13.35 -6.10 8.19
N PHE A 151 14.19 -6.32 7.18
CA PHE A 151 14.33 -5.42 6.03
C PHE A 151 13.15 -5.51 5.06
N HIS A 152 12.75 -4.38 4.48
CA HIS A 152 11.64 -4.36 3.51
C HIS A 152 12.04 -5.02 2.19
N THR A 153 11.07 -5.58 1.49
CA THR A 153 11.12 -5.72 0.02
C THR A 153 10.39 -4.52 -0.60
N LEU A 154 10.99 -3.94 -1.64
CA LEU A 154 10.40 -2.86 -2.44
C LEU A 154 9.61 -3.49 -3.57
N TYR A 155 8.36 -3.07 -3.75
CA TYR A 155 7.47 -3.50 -4.81
C TYR A 155 7.16 -2.32 -5.71
N PHE A 156 7.42 -2.46 -7.00
CA PHE A 156 7.17 -1.45 -8.02
C PHE A 156 5.93 -1.87 -8.79
N GLY A 157 4.83 -1.16 -8.59
CA GLY A 157 3.57 -1.41 -9.25
C GLY A 157 3.30 -0.44 -10.38
N GLU A 158 3.10 -0.91 -11.61
CA GLU A 158 2.53 -0.08 -12.68
C GLU A 158 1.12 0.35 -12.26
N ILE A 159 0.88 1.66 -12.23
CA ILE A 159 -0.43 2.23 -11.90
C ILE A 159 -1.34 2.01 -13.11
N VAL A 160 -2.26 1.06 -13.00
CA VAL A 160 -3.21 0.70 -14.06
C VAL A 160 -4.54 1.41 -13.95
N ALA A 161 -4.85 1.98 -12.77
CA ALA A 161 -5.95 2.91 -12.56
C ALA A 161 -5.65 3.88 -11.41
N CYS A 162 -6.17 5.10 -11.54
CA CYS A 162 -6.23 6.09 -10.49
C CYS A 162 -7.59 6.79 -10.54
N TYR A 163 -8.28 6.89 -9.42
CA TYR A 163 -9.61 7.49 -9.37
C TYR A 163 -9.96 8.05 -8.01
N ARG A 164 -10.91 9.00 -8.05
CA ARG A 164 -11.57 9.55 -6.88
C ARG A 164 -12.84 8.76 -6.56
N GLU A 165 -13.00 8.45 -5.29
CA GLU A 165 -14.29 8.11 -4.69
C GLU A 165 -14.92 9.45 -4.24
N GLU A 166 -16.13 9.73 -4.73
CA GLU A 166 -16.89 10.95 -4.45
C GLU A 166 -17.89 10.72 -3.33
#